data_AF-A0A949GLA9-F1
#
_entry.id   AF-A0A949GLA9-F1
#
_cell.length_a   1.000
_cell.length_b   1.000
_cell.length_c   1.000
_cell.angle_alpha   90.00
_cell.angle_beta   90.00
_cell.angle_gamma   90.00
#
_symmetry.space_group_name_H-M   'P 1'
#
loop_
_entity.id
_entity.type
_entity.pdbx_description
1 polymer ?
#
loop_
_entity_poly.entity_id
_entity_poly.type
_entity_poly.pdbx_seq_one_letter_code
_entity_poly.pdbx_strand_id
1 'polypeptide(L)'
;GLVATFAFGTGIWIAFLVSTHFSRTVVLEQGGTGFEKIQSAFAAARLLGASIDTAYALQAVLILSVTVGLAVLWRSPANTAYKGAALCLGALLATPYCLDYDMMLLAPAIALLVTDRGPQGFLPYEKTMLAALWFVPIVTRGVAGATHVPLGLIVMALSFALVLRRSRATLSAAA
;
A
#
# COMPACT_ATOMS: atom_id res chain seq x y z
N GLY A 1 24.76 11.19 2.03
CA GLY A 1 25.26 10.87 3.40
C GLY A 1 26.52 11.65 3.72
N LEU A 2 27.68 11.21 3.20
CA LEU A 2 28.98 11.78 3.55
C LEU A 2 29.17 13.25 3.16
N VAL A 3 28.75 13.65 1.94
CA VAL A 3 28.86 15.06 1.49
C VAL A 3 28.05 16.03 2.35
N ALA A 4 26.82 15.65 2.74
CA ALA A 4 26.00 16.46 3.65
C ALA A 4 26.62 16.55 5.05
N THR A 5 27.24 15.46 5.53
CA THR A 5 27.93 15.43 6.82
C THR A 5 29.16 16.34 6.81
N PHE A 6 29.89 16.38 5.70
CA PHE A 6 31.03 17.27 5.51
C PHE A 6 30.63 18.75 5.42
N ALA A 7 29.53 19.06 4.72
CA ALA A 7 29.09 20.44 4.52
C ALA A 7 28.37 21.05 5.73
N PHE A 8 27.66 20.23 6.52
CA PHE A 8 26.77 20.71 7.59
C PHE A 8 27.08 20.11 8.97
N GLY A 9 28.10 19.26 9.08
CA GLY A 9 28.52 18.60 10.32
C GLY A 9 27.69 17.35 10.66
N THR A 10 28.13 16.61 11.66
CA THR A 10 27.44 15.38 12.14
C THR A 10 26.14 15.67 12.89
N GLY A 11 25.95 16.91 13.36
CA GLY A 11 24.73 17.35 14.03
C GLY A 11 23.46 17.20 13.18
N ILE A 12 23.58 17.17 11.85
CA ILE A 12 22.44 16.95 10.95
C ILE A 12 21.78 15.60 11.17
N TRP A 13 22.54 14.57 11.58
CA TRP A 13 22.00 13.24 11.81
C TRP A 13 21.14 13.21 13.09
N ILE A 14 21.58 13.91 14.14
CA ILE A 14 20.82 14.07 15.37
C ILE A 14 19.57 14.94 15.12
N ALA A 15 19.72 16.06 14.41
CA ALA A 15 18.60 16.91 14.03
C ALA A 15 17.57 16.18 13.16
N PHE A 16 18.04 15.35 12.22
CA PHE A 16 17.19 14.47 11.42
C PHE A 16 16.45 13.46 12.31
N LEU A 17 17.14 12.78 13.25
CA LEU A 17 16.51 11.84 14.17
C LEU A 17 15.45 12.53 15.05
N VAL A 18 15.74 13.70 15.60
CA VAL A 18 14.77 14.51 16.37
C VAL A 18 13.59 14.94 15.49
N SER A 19 13.83 15.34 14.25
CA SER A 19 12.77 15.65 13.29
C SER A 19 11.92 14.42 12.94
N THR A 20 12.50 13.22 12.83
CA THR A 20 11.74 12.00 12.57
C THR A 20 10.86 11.61 13.76
N HIS A 21 11.32 11.85 14.99
CA HIS A 21 10.51 11.67 16.19
C HIS A 21 9.33 12.65 16.21
N PHE A 22 9.55 13.92 15.85
CA PHE A 22 8.50 14.93 15.73
C PHE A 22 7.47 14.60 14.63
N SER A 23 7.91 14.20 13.44
CA SER A 23 7.00 13.76 12.36
C SER A 23 6.21 12.49 12.74
N ARG A 24 6.85 11.55 13.45
CA ARG A 24 6.15 10.36 13.96
C ARG A 24 5.09 10.73 15.01
N THR A 25 5.45 11.55 15.99
CA THR A 25 4.56 11.86 17.13
C THR A 25 3.45 12.86 16.75
N VAL A 26 3.78 13.92 16.03
CA VAL A 26 2.83 15.02 15.73
C VAL A 26 2.03 14.77 14.45
N VAL A 27 2.70 14.32 13.39
CA VAL A 27 2.04 14.16 12.08
C VAL A 27 1.33 12.81 11.97
N LEU A 28 1.96 11.75 12.46
CA LEU A 28 1.47 10.36 12.38
C LEU A 28 0.65 9.93 13.60
N GLU A 29 1.12 10.15 14.83
CA GLU A 29 0.44 9.61 16.04
C GLU A 29 -0.66 10.52 16.61
N GLN A 30 -0.46 11.84 16.53
CA GLN A 30 -1.46 12.85 16.91
C GLN A 30 -2.42 13.23 15.78
N GLY A 31 -2.21 12.72 14.57
CA GLY A 31 -3.09 13.00 13.42
C GLY A 31 -3.00 14.44 12.91
N GLY A 32 -1.87 15.13 13.10
CA GLY A 32 -1.70 16.53 12.70
C GLY A 32 -1.91 16.83 11.20
N THR A 33 -1.90 15.80 10.34
CA THR A 33 -2.28 15.92 8.93
C THR A 33 -3.70 15.45 8.60
N GLY A 34 -4.40 14.80 9.53
CA GLY A 34 -5.69 14.14 9.34
C GLY A 34 -5.53 12.67 8.94
N PHE A 35 -5.99 11.75 9.79
CA PHE A 35 -5.93 10.30 9.54
C PHE A 35 -6.68 9.89 8.26
N GLU A 36 -7.72 10.65 7.89
CA GLU A 36 -8.51 10.45 6.68
C GLU A 36 -7.69 10.60 5.38
N LYS A 37 -6.54 11.28 5.43
CA LYS A 37 -5.66 11.45 4.26
C LYS A 37 -4.72 10.27 4.08
N ILE A 38 -4.48 9.48 5.13
CA ILE A 38 -3.49 8.42 5.15
C ILE A 38 -4.18 7.08 4.87
N GLN A 39 -3.82 6.43 3.78
CA GLN A 39 -4.43 5.19 3.28
C GLN A 39 -3.69 3.95 3.81
N SER A 40 -3.57 3.83 5.14
CA SER A 40 -2.87 2.71 5.82
C SER A 40 -3.76 2.04 6.87
N ALA A 41 -3.43 0.80 7.27
CA ALA A 41 -4.15 0.12 8.35
C ALA A 41 -3.97 0.82 9.69
N PHE A 42 -2.79 1.41 9.94
CA PHE A 42 -2.55 2.24 11.11
C PHE A 42 -3.53 3.43 11.16
N ALA A 43 -3.57 4.24 10.10
CA ALA A 43 -4.40 5.44 10.07
C ALA A 43 -5.90 5.11 10.11
N ALA A 44 -6.33 4.05 9.41
CA ALA A 44 -7.68 3.54 9.48
C ALA A 44 -8.09 3.17 10.92
N ALA A 45 -7.22 2.46 11.65
CA ALA A 45 -7.49 2.09 13.03
C ALA A 45 -7.56 3.32 13.95
N ARG A 46 -6.66 4.30 13.75
CA ARG A 46 -6.65 5.56 14.52
C ARG A 46 -7.89 6.43 14.23
N LEU A 47 -8.34 6.47 12.97
CA LEU A 47 -9.56 7.16 12.55
C LEU A 47 -10.82 6.58 13.21
N LEU A 48 -10.81 5.28 13.52
CA LEU A 48 -11.87 4.59 14.24
C LEU A 48 -11.71 4.61 15.78
N GLY A 49 -10.73 5.36 16.30
CA GLY A 49 -10.51 5.54 17.73
C GLY A 49 -9.71 4.44 18.43
N ALA A 50 -9.09 3.50 17.69
CA ALA A 50 -8.24 2.47 18.28
C ALA A 50 -6.99 3.07 18.95
N SER A 51 -6.44 2.38 19.96
CA SER A 51 -5.18 2.80 20.59
C SER A 51 -4.00 2.75 19.62
N ILE A 52 -2.92 3.46 19.94
CA ILE A 52 -1.69 3.47 19.15
C ILE A 52 -1.11 2.05 19.02
N ASP A 53 -1.09 1.29 20.11
CA ASP A 53 -0.58 -0.08 20.12
C ASP A 53 -1.41 -1.00 19.22
N THR A 54 -2.74 -0.90 19.29
CA THR A 54 -3.63 -1.67 18.40
C THR A 54 -3.43 -1.28 16.93
N ALA A 55 -3.28 0.02 16.64
CA ALA A 55 -3.03 0.48 15.27
C ALA A 55 -1.70 -0.04 14.71
N TYR A 56 -0.63 -0.03 15.50
CA TYR A 56 0.64 -0.64 15.10
C TYR A 56 0.55 -2.15 14.94
N ALA A 57 -0.17 -2.84 15.83
CA ALA A 57 -0.38 -4.29 15.72
C ALA A 57 -1.11 -4.65 14.42
N LEU A 58 -2.18 -3.93 14.07
CA LEU A 58 -2.92 -4.13 12.81
C LEU A 58 -2.03 -3.88 11.59
N GLN A 59 -1.25 -2.80 11.60
CA GLN A 59 -0.29 -2.51 10.53
C GLN A 59 0.78 -3.61 10.41
N ALA A 60 1.30 -4.11 11.53
CA ALA A 60 2.30 -5.18 11.52
C ALA A 60 1.74 -6.48 10.95
N VAL A 61 0.50 -6.84 11.30
CA VAL A 61 -0.20 -8.01 10.73
C VAL A 61 -0.40 -7.85 9.23
N LEU A 62 -0.80 -6.66 8.75
CA LEU A 62 -0.94 -6.38 7.33
C LEU A 62 0.40 -6.50 6.60
N ILE A 63 1.47 -5.90 7.12
CA ILE A 63 2.82 -5.97 6.55
C ILE A 63 3.26 -7.44 6.44
N LEU A 64 3.12 -8.21 7.52
CA LEU A 64 3.49 -9.63 7.52
C LEU A 64 2.71 -10.42 6.46
N SER A 65 1.40 -10.18 6.36
CA SER A 65 0.54 -10.83 5.37
C SER A 65 0.95 -10.51 3.93
N VAL A 66 1.26 -9.24 3.65
CA VAL A 66 1.77 -8.77 2.35
C VAL A 66 3.13 -9.40 2.05
N THR A 67 4.05 -9.41 3.01
CA THR A 67 5.39 -10.00 2.87
C THR A 67 5.30 -11.49 2.55
N VAL A 68 4.47 -12.25 3.28
CA VAL A 68 4.25 -13.68 3.01
C VAL A 68 3.62 -13.88 1.64
N GLY A 69 2.60 -13.08 1.29
CA GLY A 69 1.95 -13.13 -0.02
C GLY A 69 2.93 -12.92 -1.18
N LEU A 70 3.79 -11.89 -1.08
CA LEU A 70 4.86 -11.64 -2.03
C LEU A 70 5.89 -12.78 -2.04
N ALA A 71 6.35 -13.23 -0.89
CA ALA A 71 7.33 -14.30 -0.78
C ALA A 71 6.86 -15.60 -1.45
N VAL A 72 5.58 -15.94 -1.33
CA VAL A 72 4.93 -17.07 -2.01
C VAL A 72 4.83 -16.81 -3.51
N LEU A 73 4.34 -15.63 -3.91
CA LEU A 73 4.17 -15.29 -5.33
C LEU A 73 5.52 -15.31 -6.07
N TRP A 74 6.57 -14.75 -5.48
CA TRP A 74 7.89 -14.65 -6.10
C TRP A 74 8.56 -16.01 -6.27
N ARG A 75 8.32 -16.95 -5.35
CA ARG A 75 8.76 -18.35 -5.44
C ARG A 75 7.97 -19.18 -6.45
N SER A 76 6.82 -18.71 -6.90
CA SER A 76 5.99 -19.42 -7.89
C SER A 76 6.44 -19.13 -9.33
N PRO A 77 6.05 -19.97 -10.31
CA PRO A 77 6.29 -19.71 -11.73
C PRO A 77 5.30 -18.71 -12.36
N ALA A 78 4.58 -17.92 -11.55
CA ALA A 78 3.67 -16.89 -12.05
C ALA A 78 4.38 -15.84 -12.92
N ASN A 79 3.63 -15.26 -13.86
CA ASN A 79 4.12 -14.19 -14.75
C ASN A 79 4.70 -13.02 -13.94
N THR A 80 5.81 -12.45 -14.45
CA THR A 80 6.49 -11.28 -13.87
C THR A 80 5.58 -10.06 -13.79
N ALA A 81 4.59 -9.95 -14.67
CA ALA A 81 3.57 -8.90 -14.62
C ALA A 81 2.79 -8.91 -13.28
N TYR A 82 2.26 -10.06 -12.86
CA TYR A 82 1.60 -10.20 -11.56
C TYR A 82 2.55 -9.97 -10.39
N LYS A 83 3.81 -10.42 -10.50
CA LYS A 83 4.84 -10.18 -9.46
C LYS A 83 5.11 -8.69 -9.27
N GLY A 84 5.25 -7.95 -10.37
CA GLY A 84 5.47 -6.50 -10.33
C GLY A 84 4.24 -5.75 -9.82
N ALA A 85 3.04 -6.08 -10.29
CA ALA A 85 1.81 -5.45 -9.83
C ALA A 85 1.56 -5.69 -8.33
N ALA A 86 1.77 -6.92 -7.86
CA ALA A 86 1.69 -7.24 -6.43
C ALA A 86 2.75 -6.50 -5.62
N LEU A 87 3.96 -6.33 -6.15
CA LEU A 87 5.02 -5.58 -5.48
C LEU A 87 4.65 -4.10 -5.31
N CYS A 88 4.12 -3.46 -6.35
CA CYS A 88 3.63 -2.08 -6.29
C CYS A 88 2.52 -1.91 -5.23
N LEU A 89 1.50 -2.78 -5.25
CA LEU A 89 0.43 -2.76 -4.26
C LEU A 89 0.96 -3.04 -2.85
N GLY A 90 1.84 -4.03 -2.72
CA GLY A 90 2.44 -4.42 -1.46
C GLY A 90 3.30 -3.32 -0.84
N ALA A 91 4.04 -2.55 -1.64
CA ALA A 91 4.82 -1.41 -1.18
C ALA A 91 3.93 -0.32 -0.56
N LEU A 92 2.76 -0.03 -1.18
CA LEU A 92 1.79 0.92 -0.64
C LEU A 92 1.14 0.42 0.65
N LEU A 93 0.80 -0.87 0.72
CA LEU A 93 0.19 -1.47 1.91
C LEU A 93 1.18 -1.62 3.08
N ALA A 94 2.48 -1.72 2.79
CA ALA A 94 3.51 -1.95 3.80
C ALA A 94 3.92 -0.68 4.57
N THR A 95 3.51 0.52 4.12
CA THR A 95 3.80 1.77 4.84
C THR A 95 2.64 2.15 5.77
N PRO A 96 2.91 2.56 7.02
CA PRO A 96 1.89 3.16 7.90
C PRO A 96 1.47 4.56 7.44
N TYR A 97 2.11 5.13 6.41
CA TYR A 97 1.95 6.52 5.99
C TYR A 97 1.81 6.63 4.46
N CYS A 98 0.85 5.91 3.86
CA CYS A 98 0.54 6.04 2.43
C CYS A 98 -0.33 7.28 2.17
N LEU A 99 0.20 8.29 1.48
CA LEU A 99 -0.56 9.48 1.06
C LEU A 99 -0.99 9.38 -0.40
N ASP A 100 -1.86 10.30 -0.84
CA ASP A 100 -2.42 10.29 -2.20
C ASP A 100 -1.33 10.35 -3.29
N TYR A 101 -0.20 11.03 -3.04
CA TYR A 101 0.90 11.08 -4.00
C TYR A 101 1.65 9.74 -4.12
N ASP A 102 1.69 8.93 -3.04
CA ASP A 102 2.31 7.60 -3.09
C ASP A 102 1.49 6.67 -4.00
N MET A 103 0.17 6.86 -4.02
CA MET A 103 -0.75 6.09 -4.87
C MET A 103 -0.51 6.27 -6.38
N MET A 104 0.41 7.17 -6.80
CA MET A 104 0.94 7.17 -8.17
C MET A 104 1.55 5.81 -8.55
N LEU A 105 2.03 5.02 -7.57
CA LEU A 105 2.52 3.66 -7.78
C LEU A 105 1.42 2.68 -8.24
N LEU A 106 0.14 3.05 -8.18
CA LEU A 106 -0.95 2.28 -8.78
C LEU A 106 -0.90 2.30 -10.31
N ALA A 107 -0.37 3.35 -10.94
CA ALA A 107 -0.27 3.44 -12.40
C ALA A 107 0.57 2.30 -13.02
N PRO A 108 1.83 2.03 -12.58
CA PRO A 108 2.57 0.89 -13.08
C PRO A 108 1.92 -0.46 -12.69
N ALA A 109 1.26 -0.55 -11.54
CA ALA A 109 0.52 -1.77 -11.17
C ALA A 109 -0.62 -2.06 -12.17
N ILE A 110 -1.42 -1.05 -12.52
CA ILE A 110 -2.49 -1.15 -13.52
C ILE A 110 -1.90 -1.52 -14.89
N ALA A 111 -0.81 -0.86 -15.31
CA ALA A 111 -0.18 -1.15 -16.60
C ALA A 111 0.27 -2.62 -16.71
N LEU A 112 0.92 -3.15 -15.67
CA LEU A 112 1.36 -4.55 -15.61
C LEU A 112 0.18 -5.53 -15.64
N LEU A 113 -0.95 -5.19 -15.00
CA LEU A 113 -2.14 -6.05 -15.01
C LEU A 113 -2.88 -6.02 -16.36
N VAL A 114 -2.77 -4.93 -17.13
CA VAL A 114 -3.41 -4.82 -18.44
C VAL A 114 -2.62 -5.56 -19.53
N THR A 115 -1.30 -5.66 -19.39
CA THR A 115 -0.43 -6.34 -20.37
C THR A 115 -0.53 -7.86 -20.30
N ASP A 116 -0.82 -8.43 -19.12
CA ASP A 116 -0.97 -9.88 -18.95
C ASP A 116 -2.43 -10.30 -18.80
N ARG A 117 -3.06 -10.68 -19.91
CA ARG A 117 -4.48 -11.07 -19.96
C ARG A 117 -4.71 -12.57 -19.77
N GLY A 118 -3.63 -13.36 -19.68
CA GLY A 118 -3.70 -14.82 -19.72
C GLY A 118 -4.44 -15.38 -20.96
N PRO A 119 -4.55 -16.71 -21.09
CA PRO A 119 -5.26 -17.35 -22.22
C PRO A 119 -6.77 -17.09 -22.22
N GLN A 120 -7.34 -16.85 -21.04
CA GLN A 120 -8.79 -16.68 -20.82
C GLN A 120 -9.25 -15.23 -20.99
N GLY A 121 -8.34 -14.29 -21.26
CA GLY A 121 -8.65 -12.87 -21.26
C GLY A 121 -9.03 -12.32 -19.88
N PHE A 122 -9.68 -11.15 -19.87
CA PHE A 122 -10.09 -10.49 -18.63
C PHE A 122 -11.24 -11.24 -17.94
N LEU A 123 -11.07 -11.55 -16.66
CA LEU A 123 -12.18 -11.98 -15.81
C LEU A 123 -13.15 -10.80 -15.54
N PRO A 124 -14.44 -11.07 -15.26
CA PRO A 124 -15.43 -10.01 -15.05
C PRO A 124 -15.04 -8.98 -13.99
N TYR A 125 -14.38 -9.41 -12.91
CA TYR A 125 -13.97 -8.53 -11.82
C TYR A 125 -12.67 -7.76 -12.11
N GLU A 126 -11.85 -8.17 -13.07
CA GLU A 126 -10.54 -7.53 -13.31
C GLU A 126 -10.72 -6.12 -13.85
N LYS A 127 -11.71 -5.91 -14.74
CA LYS A 127 -12.04 -4.56 -15.24
C LYS A 127 -12.53 -3.65 -14.11
N THR A 128 -13.40 -4.16 -13.24
CA THR A 128 -13.90 -3.41 -12.07
C THR A 128 -12.77 -3.09 -11.09
N MET A 129 -11.87 -4.03 -10.85
CA MET A 129 -10.68 -3.83 -10.02
C MET A 129 -9.75 -2.76 -10.59
N LEU A 130 -9.46 -2.81 -11.90
CA LEU A 130 -8.63 -1.81 -12.57
C LEU A 130 -9.28 -0.42 -12.54
N ALA A 131 -10.58 -0.34 -12.76
CA ALA A 131 -11.33 0.92 -12.63
C ALA A 131 -11.27 1.44 -11.18
N ALA A 132 -11.46 0.57 -10.18
CA ALA A 132 -11.36 0.95 -8.78
C ALA A 132 -9.95 1.48 -8.44
N LEU A 133 -8.89 0.80 -8.88
CA LEU A 133 -7.50 1.24 -8.69
C LEU A 133 -7.21 2.58 -9.38
N TRP A 134 -7.82 2.85 -10.53
CA TRP A 134 -7.68 4.11 -11.26
C TRP A 134 -8.35 5.28 -10.53
N PHE A 135 -9.57 5.09 -10.04
CA PHE A 135 -10.35 6.17 -9.42
C PHE A 135 -10.02 6.39 -7.95
N VAL A 136 -9.54 5.36 -7.23
CA VAL A 136 -9.38 5.43 -5.78
C VAL A 136 -8.49 6.59 -5.29
N PRO A 137 -7.39 7.00 -5.94
CA PRO A 137 -6.58 8.14 -5.48
C PRO A 137 -7.37 9.47 -5.45
N ILE A 138 -8.40 9.60 -6.29
CA ILE A 138 -9.21 10.82 -6.41
C ILE A 138 -10.25 10.89 -5.29
N VAL A 139 -10.88 9.75 -4.98
CA VAL A 139 -12.06 9.71 -4.11
C VAL A 139 -11.74 9.36 -2.66
N THR A 140 -10.59 8.71 -2.40
CA THR A 140 -10.32 8.10 -1.09
C THR A 140 -10.35 9.10 0.06
N ARG A 141 -9.74 10.28 -0.12
CA ARG A 141 -9.71 11.33 0.90
C ARG A 141 -11.11 11.84 1.23
N GLY A 142 -11.92 12.11 0.21
CA GLY A 142 -13.28 12.61 0.38
C GLY A 142 -14.18 11.59 1.10
N VAL A 143 -14.06 10.32 0.71
CA VAL A 143 -14.82 9.23 1.34
C VAL A 143 -14.40 9.02 2.79
N ALA A 144 -13.10 8.98 3.08
CA ALA A 144 -12.60 8.80 4.43
C ALA A 144 -12.98 9.98 5.33
N GLY A 145 -12.89 11.21 4.84
CA GLY A 145 -13.29 12.40 5.61
C GLY A 145 -14.79 12.47 5.90
N ALA A 146 -15.64 11.97 4.99
CA ALA A 146 -17.09 11.99 5.16
C ALA A 146 -17.64 10.81 5.97
N THR A 147 -17.04 9.62 5.83
CA THR A 147 -17.63 8.35 6.31
C THR A 147 -16.72 7.58 7.27
N HIS A 148 -15.48 8.03 7.47
CA HIS A 148 -14.43 7.29 8.19
C HIS A 148 -14.06 5.94 7.55
N VAL A 149 -14.55 5.65 6.33
CA VAL A 149 -14.23 4.42 5.60
C VAL A 149 -12.89 4.58 4.87
N PRO A 150 -11.89 3.73 5.14
CA PRO A 150 -10.57 3.80 4.52
C PRO A 150 -10.58 3.15 3.12
N LEU A 151 -11.28 3.78 2.17
CA LEU A 151 -11.55 3.22 0.85
C LEU A 151 -10.26 2.85 0.09
N GLY A 152 -9.23 3.69 0.16
CA GLY A 152 -7.92 3.46 -0.44
C GLY A 152 -7.28 2.16 0.03
N LEU A 153 -7.20 1.99 1.35
CA LEU A 153 -6.68 0.76 1.96
C LEU A 153 -7.47 -0.48 1.49
N ILE A 154 -8.80 -0.41 1.51
CA ILE A 154 -9.68 -1.53 1.14
C ILE A 154 -9.44 -1.93 -0.32
N VAL A 155 -9.48 -0.96 -1.24
CA VAL A 155 -9.29 -1.22 -2.68
C VAL A 155 -7.91 -1.80 -2.96
N MET A 156 -6.85 -1.27 -2.34
CA MET A 156 -5.50 -1.78 -2.52
C MET A 156 -5.34 -3.20 -1.96
N ALA A 157 -5.85 -3.47 -0.75
CA ALA A 157 -5.77 -4.77 -0.11
C ALA A 157 -6.56 -5.85 -0.87
N LEU A 158 -7.77 -5.54 -1.31
CA LEU A 158 -8.59 -6.45 -2.12
C LEU A 158 -7.91 -6.73 -3.47
N SER A 159 -7.38 -5.70 -4.12
CA SER A 159 -6.66 -5.86 -5.39
C SER A 159 -5.42 -6.74 -5.23
N PHE A 160 -4.65 -6.55 -4.16
CA PHE A 160 -3.50 -7.39 -3.83
C PHE A 160 -3.91 -8.86 -3.65
N ALA A 161 -4.97 -9.13 -2.89
CA ALA A 161 -5.50 -10.47 -2.70
C ALA A 161 -6.00 -11.11 -4.01
N LEU A 162 -6.68 -10.34 -4.87
CA LEU A 162 -7.17 -10.80 -6.17
C LEU A 162 -6.01 -11.15 -7.12
N VAL A 163 -4.93 -10.35 -7.11
CA VAL A 163 -3.70 -10.65 -7.87
C VAL A 163 -3.07 -11.96 -7.41
N LEU A 164 -2.95 -12.18 -6.09
CA LEU A 164 -2.44 -13.45 -5.55
C LEU A 164 -3.34 -14.64 -5.88
N ARG A 165 -4.67 -14.44 -5.92
CA ARG A 165 -5.61 -15.51 -6.28
C ARG A 165 -5.52 -15.85 -7.77
N ARG A 166 -5.46 -14.83 -8.63
CA ARG A 166 -5.38 -14.99 -10.09
C ARG A 166 -4.10 -15.70 -10.53
N SER A 167 -2.96 -15.35 -9.92
CA SER A 167 -1.69 -16.00 -10.21
C SER A 167 -1.74 -17.50 -9.88
N ARG A 168 -2.35 -17.89 -8.75
CA ARG A 168 -2.54 -19.30 -8.37
C ARG A 168 -3.47 -20.06 -9.31
N ALA A 169 -4.60 -19.45 -9.69
CA ALA A 169 -5.56 -20.07 -10.61
C ALA A 169 -4.94 -20.34 -12.00
N THR A 170 -4.10 -19.42 -12.47
CA THR A 170 -3.39 -19.57 -13.76
C THR A 170 -2.40 -20.73 -13.72
N LEU A 171 -1.72 -20.94 -12.58
CA LEU A 171 -0.82 -22.08 -12.38
C LEU A 171 -1.56 -23.41 -12.38
N SER A 172 -2.72 -23.48 -11.72
CA SER A 172 -3.54 -24.71 -11.67
C SER A 172 -4.14 -25.10 -13.02
N ALA A 173 -4.34 -24.14 -13.93
CA ALA A 173 -4.87 -24.41 -15.27
C ALA A 173 -3.79 -24.83 -16.28
N ALA A 174 -2.50 -24.68 -15.92
CA ALA A 174 -1.36 -25.01 -16.77
C ALA A 174 -0.65 -26.33 -16.37
N ALA A 175 -1.06 -26.93 -15.26
CA ALA A 175 -0.61 -28.24 -14.77
C ALA A 175 -1.56 -29.34 -15.24
#